data_AF-A0A556QXV9-F1
#
_entry.id   AF-A0A556QXV9-F1
#
_cell.length_a   1.000
_cell.length_b   1.000
_cell.length_c   1.000
_cell.angle_alpha   90.00
_cell.angle_beta   90.00
_cell.angle_gamma   90.00
#
_symmetry.space_group_name_H-M   'P 1'
#
loop_
_entity.id
_entity.type
_entity.pdbx_description
1 polymer ?
#
loop_
_entity_poly.entity_id
_entity_poly.type
_entity_poly.pdbx_seq_one_letter_code
_entity_poly.pdbx_strand_id
1 'polypeptide(L)'
;MSNHSGSYQLNDVLILLDSYQFFETLEKEKILSLIKGIQKIGEEYDSNNGEILDGIGKKLGICYYYIEFADQMDDYGICTKCNGLKK
;
A
#
# COMPACT_ATOMS: atom_id res chain seq x y z
N MET A 1 1.17 18.47 7.47
CA MET A 1 2.59 18.23 7.11
C MET A 1 2.70 16.74 7.19
N SER A 2 2.87 16.05 6.06
CA SER A 2 2.73 14.60 6.07
C SER A 2 3.74 13.93 7.01
N ASN A 3 3.27 12.91 7.73
CA ASN A 3 4.05 12.08 8.62
C ASN A 3 4.82 11.03 7.81
N HIS A 4 5.86 11.47 7.14
CA HIS A 4 6.71 10.60 6.32
C HIS A 4 7.32 9.46 7.13
N SER A 5 7.84 9.76 8.34
CA SER A 5 8.43 8.74 9.20
C SER A 5 7.44 7.65 9.60
N GLY A 6 6.21 8.02 9.97
CA GLY A 6 5.16 7.05 10.28
C GLY A 6 4.77 6.20 9.06
N SER A 7 4.74 6.82 7.88
CA SER A 7 4.44 6.12 6.63
C SER A 7 5.49 5.04 6.32
N TYR A 8 6.79 5.38 6.39
CA TYR A 8 7.85 4.42 6.16
C TYR A 8 7.98 3.38 7.29
N GLN A 9 7.64 3.70 8.53
CA GLN A 9 7.57 2.70 9.61
C GLN A 9 6.49 1.63 9.33
N LEU A 10 5.33 2.02 8.81
CA LEU A 10 4.31 1.07 8.38
C LEU A 10 4.77 0.26 7.17
N ASN A 11 5.49 0.89 6.23
CA ASN A 11 6.11 0.20 5.10
C ASN A 11 7.12 -0.87 5.56
N ASP A 12 8.01 -0.54 6.50
CA ASP A 12 8.99 -1.48 7.06
C ASP A 12 8.30 -2.71 7.70
N VAL A 13 7.17 -2.51 8.39
CA VAL A 13 6.37 -3.61 8.94
C VAL A 13 5.78 -4.48 7.82
N LEU A 14 5.27 -3.90 6.74
CA LEU A 14 4.77 -4.65 5.59
C LEU A 14 5.87 -5.46 4.91
N ILE A 15 7.05 -4.87 4.72
CA ILE A 15 8.23 -5.57 4.18
C ILE A 15 8.66 -6.71 5.12
N LEU A 16 8.63 -6.47 6.44
CA LEU A 16 8.96 -7.50 7.41
C LEU A 16 7.98 -8.68 7.32
N LEU A 17 6.67 -8.43 7.29
CA LEU A 17 5.66 -9.47 7.12
C LEU A 17 5.87 -10.27 5.83
N ASP A 18 6.16 -9.58 4.73
CA ASP A 18 6.46 -10.19 3.44
C ASP A 18 7.71 -11.08 3.48
N SER A 19 8.74 -10.69 4.24
CA SER A 19 9.95 -11.51 4.43
C SER A 19 9.69 -12.85 5.13
N TYR A 20 8.59 -12.95 5.90
CA TYR A 20 8.09 -14.20 6.50
C TYR A 20 7.05 -14.91 5.62
N GLN A 21 6.91 -14.53 4.35
CA GLN A 21 5.90 -15.05 3.42
C GLN A 21 4.47 -14.92 3.94
N PHE A 22 4.22 -13.96 4.85
CA PHE A 22 2.93 -13.81 5.53
C PHE A 22 1.77 -13.65 4.53
N PHE A 23 1.96 -12.85 3.47
CA PHE A 23 0.94 -12.61 2.46
C PHE A 23 0.63 -13.83 1.60
N GLU A 24 1.57 -14.78 1.45
CA GLU A 24 1.32 -16.04 0.72
C GLU A 24 0.36 -16.97 1.48
N THR A 25 0.19 -16.75 2.79
CA THR A 25 -0.73 -17.52 3.64
C THR A 25 -2.16 -16.99 3.65
N LEU A 26 -2.41 -15.84 3.02
CA LEU A 26 -3.70 -15.15 3.07
C LEU A 26 -4.41 -15.14 1.71
N GLU A 27 -5.74 -15.21 1.76
CA GLU A 27 -6.60 -14.92 0.61
C GLU A 27 -6.51 -13.43 0.23
N LYS A 28 -6.68 -13.14 -1.06
CA LYS A 28 -6.55 -11.77 -1.61
C LYS A 28 -7.44 -10.76 -0.88
N GLU A 29 -8.66 -11.14 -0.54
CA GLU A 29 -9.63 -10.30 0.15
C GLU A 29 -9.17 -9.94 1.58
N LYS A 30 -8.43 -10.85 2.24
CA LYS A 30 -7.85 -10.62 3.56
C LYS A 30 -6.64 -9.69 3.49
N ILE A 31 -5.80 -9.85 2.48
CA ILE A 31 -4.69 -8.92 2.21
C ILE A 31 -5.23 -7.51 1.99
N LEU A 32 -6.23 -7.36 1.11
CA LEU A 32 -6.83 -6.06 0.82
C LEU A 32 -7.46 -5.43 2.07
N SER A 33 -8.18 -6.22 2.87
CA SER A 33 -8.76 -5.76 4.13
C SER A 33 -7.70 -5.28 5.13
N LEU A 34 -6.58 -6.00 5.23
CA LEU A 34 -5.45 -5.62 6.08
C LEU A 34 -4.85 -4.28 5.62
N ILE A 35 -4.56 -4.13 4.32
CA ILE A 35 -3.98 -2.89 3.78
C ILE A 35 -4.92 -1.70 3.99
N LYS A 36 -6.23 -1.85 3.77
CA LYS A 36 -7.23 -0.81 4.07
C LYS A 36 -7.28 -0.47 5.56
N GLY A 37 -7.08 -1.45 6.44
CA GLY A 37 -6.95 -1.22 7.88
C GLY A 37 -5.73 -0.37 8.22
N ILE A 38 -4.57 -0.69 7.63
CA ILE A 38 -3.32 0.06 7.83
C ILE A 38 -3.43 1.48 7.27
N GLN A 39 -4.02 1.64 6.08
CA GLN A 39 -4.35 2.96 5.50
C GLN A 39 -5.13 3.80 6.50
N LYS A 40 -6.23 3.26 7.03
CA LYS A 40 -7.09 3.99 7.97
C LYS A 40 -6.35 4.41 9.22
N ILE A 41 -5.49 3.55 9.75
CA ILE A 41 -4.60 3.89 10.88
C ILE A 41 -3.65 5.03 10.45
N GLY A 42 -2.99 4.91 9.30
CA GLY A 42 -2.05 5.92 8.80
C GLY A 42 -2.69 7.30 8.60
N GLU A 43 -3.92 7.35 8.08
CA GLU A 43 -4.70 8.59 7.87
C GLU A 43 -4.92 9.37 9.17
N GLU A 44 -5.15 8.68 10.30
CA GLU A 44 -5.31 9.30 11.62
C GLU A 44 -4.03 10.05 12.08
N TYR A 45 -2.88 9.71 11.50
CA TYR A 45 -1.57 10.28 11.83
C TYR A 45 -0.91 11.03 10.66
N ASP A 46 -1.68 11.53 9.68
CA ASP A 46 -1.20 12.27 8.49
C ASP A 46 -0.17 11.49 7.64
N SER A 47 -0.26 10.16 7.64
CA SER A 47 0.61 9.27 6.85
C SER A 47 0.14 9.16 5.40
N ASN A 48 1.07 8.86 4.48
CA ASN A 48 0.84 8.81 3.04
C ASN A 48 0.83 7.38 2.51
N ASN A 49 -0.24 6.99 1.81
CA ASN A 49 -0.38 5.64 1.25
C ASN A 49 0.71 5.27 0.24
N GLY A 50 1.19 6.24 -0.54
CA GLY A 50 2.28 6.02 -1.49
C GLY A 50 3.56 5.61 -0.78
N GLU A 51 3.84 6.19 0.38
CA GLU A 51 5.00 5.83 1.19
C GLU A 51 4.77 4.53 1.97
N ILE A 52 3.57 4.34 2.55
CA ILE A 52 3.18 3.09 3.21
C ILE A 52 3.33 1.90 2.25
N LEU A 53 2.98 2.08 0.98
CA LEU A 53 2.99 1.01 -0.03
C LEU A 53 4.17 1.08 -1.00
N ASP A 54 5.20 1.89 -0.73
CA ASP A 54 6.35 2.00 -1.60
C ASP A 54 7.04 0.63 -1.78
N GLY A 55 7.25 0.23 -3.04
CA GLY A 55 7.69 -1.09 -3.46
C GLY A 55 6.71 -2.24 -3.20
N ILE A 56 6.20 -2.37 -1.97
CA ILE A 56 5.39 -3.51 -1.51
C ILE A 56 3.99 -3.52 -2.15
N GLY A 57 3.38 -2.36 -2.40
CA GLY A 57 2.07 -2.26 -3.06
C GLY A 57 2.10 -2.89 -4.45
N LYS A 58 3.14 -2.61 -5.25
CA LYS A 58 3.35 -3.20 -6.57
C LYS A 58 3.53 -4.72 -6.49
N LYS A 59 4.29 -5.21 -5.49
CA LYS A 59 4.46 -6.66 -5.24
C LYS A 59 3.13 -7.35 -4.92
N LEU A 60 2.29 -6.72 -4.09
CA LEU A 60 0.98 -7.23 -3.71
C LEU A 60 -0.09 -7.03 -4.80
N GLY A 61 0.22 -6.31 -5.87
CA GLY A 61 -0.74 -5.98 -6.93
C GLY A 61 -1.76 -4.92 -6.52
N ILE A 62 -1.46 -4.09 -5.52
CA ILE A 62 -2.38 -3.10 -4.94
C ILE A 62 -1.93 -1.68 -5.31
N CYS A 63 -2.84 -0.93 -5.92
CA CYS A 63 -2.64 0.48 -6.23
C CYS A 63 -2.70 1.33 -4.95
N TYR A 64 -1.69 2.18 -4.70
CA TYR A 64 -1.65 2.98 -3.47
C TYR A 64 -2.69 4.11 -3.42
N TYR A 65 -3.28 4.49 -4.56
CA TYR A 65 -4.24 5.60 -4.62
C TYR A 65 -5.65 5.20 -4.20
N TYR A 66 -6.21 4.15 -4.83
CA TYR A 66 -7.55 3.64 -4.48
C TYR A 66 -7.53 2.48 -3.47
N ILE A 67 -6.35 1.92 -3.18
CA ILE A 67 -6.21 0.72 -2.33
C ILE A 67 -7.10 -0.41 -2.86
N GLU A 68 -6.87 -0.75 -4.12
CA GLU A 68 -7.57 -1.81 -4.86
C GLU A 68 -6.55 -2.59 -5.69
N PHE A 69 -6.88 -3.86 -5.99
CA PHE A 69 -6.07 -4.66 -6.90
C PHE A 69 -6.05 -4.05 -8.31
N ALA A 70 -4.90 -4.10 -8.95
CA ALA A 70 -4.71 -3.60 -10.30
C ALA A 70 -3.76 -4.49 -11.10
N ASP A 71 -4.15 -4.81 -12.33
CA ASP A 71 -3.33 -5.62 -13.24
C ASP A 71 -2.14 -4.84 -13.82
N GLN A 72 -2.28 -3.52 -13.94
CA GLN A 72 -1.26 -2.63 -14.50
C GLN A 72 -1.06 -1.41 -13.61
N MET A 73 0.19 -1.18 -13.23
CA MET A 73 0.64 -0.06 -12.42
C MET A 73 1.90 0.56 -13.00
N ASP A 74 2.09 1.86 -12.75
CA ASP A 74 3.32 2.58 -13.07
C ASP A 74 4.47 2.20 -12.11
N ASP A 75 5.61 2.86 -12.26
CA ASP A 75 6.78 2.62 -11.42
C ASP A 75 6.61 3.12 -9.98
N TYR A 76 5.63 3.99 -9.74
CA TYR A 76 5.30 4.51 -8.42
C TYR A 76 4.23 3.68 -7.71
N GLY A 77 3.66 2.65 -8.34
CA GLY A 77 2.61 1.80 -7.76
C GLY A 77 1.19 2.35 -7.91
N ILE A 78 0.96 3.23 -8.89
CA ILE A 78 -0.36 3.73 -9.26
C ILE A 78 -0.91 3.03 -10.50
N CYS A 79 -2.17 2.60 -10.44
CA CYS A 79 -2.80 1.98 -11.58
C CYS A 79 -3.14 2.98 -12.69
N THR A 80 -3.24 2.50 -13.93
CA THR A 80 -3.55 3.33 -15.10
C THR A 80 -4.83 4.14 -14.95
N LYS A 81 -5.84 3.60 -14.24
CA LYS A 81 -7.09 4.32 -13.92
C LYS A 81 -6.87 5.53 -13.01
N CYS A 82 -5.94 5.41 -12.05
CA CYS A 82 -5.61 6.48 -11.11
C CYS A 82 -4.62 7.49 -11.69
N ASN A 83 -3.76 7.07 -12.61
CA ASN A 83 -2.71 7.93 -13.14
C ASN A 83 -3.27 9.17 -13.85
N GLY A 84 -4.43 9.04 -14.52
CA GLY A 84 -5.15 10.17 -15.12
C GLY A 84 -5.85 11.12 -14.13
N LEU A 85 -5.84 10.79 -12.83
CA LEU A 85 -6.47 11.56 -11.76
C LEU A 85 -5.45 12.31 -10.88
N LYS A 86 -4.15 12.05 -11.05
CA LYS A 86 -3.07 12.85 -10.49
C LYS A 86 -3.08 14.23 -11.19
N LYS A 87 -3.84 15.18 -10.65
CA LYS A 87 -3.70 16.62 -10.94
C LYS A 87 -2.82 17.26 -9.88
#